data_AF-A0A5C2RVY8-F1
#
_entry.id   AF-A0A5C2RVY8-F1
#
_cell.length_a   1.000
_cell.length_b   1.000
_cell.length_c   1.000
_cell.angle_alpha   90.00
_cell.angle_beta   90.00
_cell.angle_gamma   90.00
#
_symmetry.space_group_name_H-M   'P 1'
#
loop_
_entity.id
_entity.type
_entity.pdbx_description
1 polymer ?
#
loop_
_entity_poly.entity_id
_entity_poly.type
_entity_poly.pdbx_seq_one_letter_code
_entity_poly.pdbx_strand_id
1 'polypeptide(L)'
;MAIPLTPAAPQLTQDAHLIVFVHHSAQQIAPQNHPVFGDCNRLAQLGRPMLEAAYMDAMRQRFPNLHGDVFAQYVNGEYPNFVARWVTAYGWRGMMRRPPNVNLNDQHAVADGAPVMQETLRIFETYAGAVVAQQANGQAVLFEWIQRLVNMP
;
A
#
# COMPACT_ATOMS: atom_id res chain seq x y z
N MET A 1 1.50 -9.92 27.42
CA MET A 1 1.38 -8.89 26.37
C MET A 1 0.51 -9.47 25.26
N ALA A 2 -0.69 -8.93 25.04
CA ALA A 2 -1.51 -9.34 23.91
C ALA A 2 -0.90 -8.72 22.64
N ILE A 3 -0.50 -9.56 21.68
CA ILE A 3 -0.11 -9.08 20.36
C ILE A 3 -1.40 -8.49 19.76
N PRO A 4 -1.48 -7.18 19.46
CA PRO A 4 -2.66 -6.66 18.79
C PRO A 4 -2.80 -7.45 17.49
N LEU A 5 -3.95 -8.10 17.28
CA LEU A 5 -4.24 -8.87 16.08
C LEU A 5 -4.32 -7.90 14.90
N THR A 6 -3.19 -7.66 14.23
CA THR A 6 -3.15 -7.01 12.93
C THR A 6 -4.07 -7.80 11.99
N PRO A 7 -5.11 -7.19 11.39
CA PRO A 7 -5.96 -7.89 10.43
C PRO A 7 -5.10 -8.50 9.34
N ALA A 8 -5.39 -9.75 8.94
CA ALA A 8 -4.60 -10.40 7.90
C ALA A 8 -4.70 -9.61 6.59
N ALA A 9 -3.55 -9.36 5.95
CA ALA A 9 -3.52 -8.75 4.64
C ALA A 9 -4.05 -9.73 3.58
N PRO A 10 -4.77 -9.26 2.53
CA PRO A 10 -5.29 -10.11 1.47
C PRO A 10 -4.22 -10.98 0.83
N GLN A 11 -4.43 -12.28 0.76
CA GLN A 11 -3.42 -13.18 0.20
C GLN A 11 -3.14 -12.86 -1.27
N LEU A 12 -1.86 -12.69 -1.60
CA LEU A 12 -1.42 -12.51 -2.98
C LEU A 12 -1.12 -13.86 -3.64
N THR A 13 -1.37 -13.96 -4.93
CA THR A 13 -0.82 -15.06 -5.73
C THR A 13 0.71 -15.06 -5.70
N GLN A 14 1.34 -16.20 -5.97
CA GLN A 14 2.79 -16.30 -5.99
C GLN A 14 3.44 -15.31 -6.96
N ASP A 15 2.84 -15.14 -8.15
CA ASP A 15 3.32 -14.20 -9.16
C ASP A 15 3.20 -12.74 -8.70
N ALA A 16 2.05 -12.37 -8.11
CA ALA A 16 1.87 -11.05 -7.54
C ALA A 16 2.90 -10.76 -6.44
N HIS A 17 3.18 -11.72 -5.57
CA HIS A 17 4.17 -11.58 -4.50
C HIS A 17 5.59 -11.35 -5.06
N LEU A 18 5.91 -11.90 -6.23
CA LEU A 18 7.19 -11.67 -6.91
C LEU A 18 7.30 -10.28 -7.55
N ILE A 19 6.21 -9.57 -7.75
CA ILE A 19 6.23 -8.24 -8.39
C ILE A 19 6.06 -7.13 -7.35
N VAL A 20 5.21 -7.34 -6.34
CA VAL A 20 4.90 -6.34 -5.31
C VAL A 20 6.10 -6.00 -4.43
N PHE A 21 6.86 -7.01 -4.00
CA PHE A 21 7.99 -6.81 -3.09
C PHE A 21 9.32 -6.66 -3.84
N VAL A 22 9.33 -5.82 -4.87
CA VAL A 22 10.52 -5.45 -5.64
C VAL A 22 10.60 -3.93 -5.69
N HIS A 23 11.74 -3.40 -5.27
CA HIS A 23 11.99 -1.96 -5.31
C HIS A 23 11.96 -1.47 -6.76
N HIS A 24 11.42 -0.28 -7.01
CA HIS A 24 11.22 0.24 -8.36
C HIS A 24 12.53 0.39 -9.17
N SER A 25 13.67 0.60 -8.50
CA SER A 25 14.99 0.62 -9.13
C SER A 25 15.58 -0.78 -9.40
N ALA A 26 14.98 -1.83 -8.85
CA ALA A 26 15.36 -3.23 -9.05
C ALA A 26 14.59 -3.89 -10.20
N GLN A 27 14.34 -3.12 -11.24
CA GLN A 27 13.58 -3.50 -12.43
C GLN A 27 14.14 -4.76 -13.15
N GLN A 28 15.41 -5.09 -12.95
CA GLN A 28 16.03 -6.30 -13.49
C GLN A 28 15.65 -7.59 -12.72
N ILE A 29 15.04 -7.47 -11.53
CA ILE A 29 14.78 -8.57 -10.59
C ILE A 29 13.36 -9.12 -10.75
N ALA A 30 12.43 -8.35 -11.33
CA ALA A 30 11.03 -8.73 -11.52
C ALA A 30 10.64 -8.83 -13.01
N PRO A 31 9.61 -9.64 -13.34
CA PRO A 31 8.95 -9.57 -14.63
C PRO A 31 8.44 -8.14 -14.90
N GLN A 32 8.79 -7.58 -16.06
CA GLN A 32 8.42 -6.23 -16.46
C GLN A 32 7.05 -6.16 -17.16
N ASN A 33 6.60 -7.30 -17.71
CA ASN A 33 5.41 -7.38 -18.56
C ASN A 33 4.58 -8.62 -18.21
N HIS A 34 4.32 -8.84 -16.91
CA HIS A 34 3.42 -9.90 -16.52
C HIS A 34 2.02 -9.66 -17.13
N PRO A 35 1.36 -10.66 -17.74
CA PRO A 35 0.11 -10.44 -18.49
C PRO A 35 -1.02 -9.86 -17.63
N VAL A 36 -1.02 -10.15 -16.33
CA VAL A 36 -2.03 -9.67 -15.37
C VAL A 36 -1.54 -8.45 -14.58
N PHE A 37 -0.26 -8.41 -14.22
CA PHE A 37 0.26 -7.49 -13.21
C PHE A 37 1.15 -6.39 -13.80
N GLY A 38 1.64 -6.55 -15.03
CA GLY A 38 2.66 -5.68 -15.59
C GLY A 38 3.94 -5.72 -14.77
N ASP A 39 4.31 -4.57 -14.20
CA ASP A 39 5.43 -4.35 -13.29
C ASP A 39 4.95 -3.67 -11.99
N CYS A 40 5.86 -3.47 -11.03
CA CYS A 40 5.53 -2.78 -9.78
C CYS A 40 5.01 -1.34 -10.00
N ASN A 41 5.44 -0.65 -11.07
CA ASN A 41 5.00 0.71 -11.36
C ASN A 41 3.54 0.76 -11.78
N ARG A 42 3.11 -0.15 -12.67
CA ARG A 42 1.73 -0.25 -13.13
C ARG A 42 0.80 -0.68 -12.00
N LEU A 43 1.26 -1.56 -11.12
CA LEU A 43 0.53 -1.90 -9.90
C LEU A 43 0.37 -0.69 -8.97
N ALA A 44 1.43 0.09 -8.73
CA ALA A 44 1.33 1.31 -7.93
C ALA A 44 0.37 2.34 -8.57
N GLN A 45 0.44 2.52 -9.89
CA GLN A 45 -0.47 3.41 -10.64
C GLN A 45 -1.94 3.00 -10.51
N LEU A 46 -2.24 1.70 -10.53
CA LEU A 46 -3.59 1.18 -10.28
C LEU A 46 -3.99 1.32 -8.81
N GLY A 47 -3.09 0.95 -7.91
CA GLY A 47 -3.37 0.84 -6.49
C GLY A 47 -3.53 2.17 -5.78
N ARG A 48 -2.85 3.23 -6.24
CA ARG A 48 -2.96 4.59 -5.67
C ARG A 48 -4.41 5.10 -5.60
N PRO A 49 -5.14 5.27 -6.72
CA PRO A 49 -6.52 5.75 -6.68
C PRO A 49 -7.45 4.77 -5.95
N MET A 50 -7.17 3.47 -6.01
CA MET A 50 -7.98 2.44 -5.34
C MET A 50 -7.82 2.47 -3.82
N LEU A 51 -6.59 2.67 -3.34
CA LEU A 51 -6.27 2.78 -1.91
C LEU A 51 -6.82 4.07 -1.32
N GLU A 52 -6.64 5.19 -2.03
CA GLU A 52 -7.22 6.49 -1.63
C GLU A 52 -8.74 6.38 -1.53
N ALA A 53 -9.42 5.80 -2.53
CA ALA A 53 -10.86 5.62 -2.52
C ALA A 53 -11.33 4.70 -1.37
N ALA A 54 -10.66 3.56 -1.17
CA ALA A 54 -10.98 2.63 -0.09
C ALA A 54 -10.80 3.26 1.30
N TYR A 55 -9.74 4.05 1.49
CA TYR A 55 -9.47 4.75 2.74
C TYR A 55 -10.51 5.85 3.00
N MET A 56 -10.84 6.66 1.99
CA MET A 56 -11.88 7.68 2.10
C MET A 56 -13.24 7.07 2.45
N ASP A 57 -13.62 5.96 1.81
CA ASP A 57 -14.87 5.26 2.11
C ASP A 57 -14.90 4.75 3.55
N ALA A 58 -13.82 4.09 3.99
CA ALA A 58 -13.68 3.62 5.37
C ALA A 58 -13.74 4.75 6.40
N MET A 59 -13.06 5.88 6.15
CA MET A 59 -13.08 7.04 7.04
C MET A 59 -14.45 7.69 7.13
N ARG A 60 -15.19 7.75 6.01
CA ARG A 60 -16.57 8.27 6.00
C ARG A 60 -17.48 7.40 6.87
N GLN A 61 -17.31 6.09 6.82
CA GLN A 61 -18.08 5.16 7.65
C GLN A 61 -17.70 5.26 9.14
N ARG A 62 -16.41 5.45 9.44
CA ARG A 62 -15.91 5.59 10.82
C ARG A 62 -16.32 6.93 11.46
N PHE A 63 -16.34 8.01 10.68
CA PHE A 63 -16.64 9.36 11.14
C PHE A 63 -17.82 9.96 10.38
N PRO A 64 -19.05 9.44 10.58
CA PRO A 64 -20.21 9.84 9.79
C PRO A 64 -20.62 11.30 10.00
N ASN A 65 -20.10 11.98 11.02
CA ASN A 65 -20.39 13.38 11.33
C ASN A 65 -19.39 14.37 10.70
N LEU A 66 -18.29 13.88 10.10
CA LEU A 66 -17.34 14.74 9.40
C LEU A 66 -17.77 14.90 7.93
N HIS A 67 -17.86 16.14 7.46
CA HIS A 67 -18.35 16.46 6.12
C HIS A 67 -17.53 17.59 5.46
N GLY A 68 -17.69 17.72 4.15
CA GLY A 68 -17.12 18.81 3.35
C GLY A 68 -15.59 18.90 3.48
N ASP A 69 -15.09 20.13 3.51
CA ASP A 69 -13.65 20.41 3.54
C ASP A 69 -12.97 19.89 4.81
N VAL A 70 -13.70 19.88 5.94
CA VAL A 70 -13.17 19.37 7.22
C VAL A 70 -12.87 17.87 7.11
N PHE A 71 -13.77 17.11 6.45
CA PHE A 71 -13.52 15.70 6.20
C PHE A 71 -12.30 15.49 5.30
N ALA A 72 -12.22 16.22 4.18
CA ALA A 72 -11.11 16.10 3.25
C ALA A 72 -9.77 16.45 3.91
N GLN A 73 -9.70 17.53 4.69
CA GLN A 73 -8.49 17.93 5.42
C GLN A 73 -8.07 16.87 6.45
N TYR A 74 -9.03 16.35 7.22
CA TYR A 74 -8.75 15.32 8.22
C TYR A 74 -8.23 14.03 7.58
N VAL A 75 -8.92 13.52 6.56
CA VAL A 75 -8.52 12.30 5.83
C VAL A 75 -7.14 12.47 5.19
N ASN A 76 -6.90 13.59 4.49
CA ASN A 76 -5.62 13.83 3.84
C ASN A 76 -4.48 13.99 4.84
N GLY A 77 -4.74 14.55 6.03
CA GLY A 77 -3.76 14.68 7.10
C GLY A 77 -3.39 13.35 7.75
N GLU A 78 -4.37 12.45 7.92
CA GLU A 78 -4.18 11.15 8.57
C GLU A 78 -3.67 10.04 7.63
N TYR A 79 -3.88 10.18 6.32
CA TYR A 79 -3.53 9.16 5.34
C TYR A 79 -2.05 8.71 5.38
N PRO A 80 -1.05 9.62 5.44
CA PRO A 80 0.36 9.20 5.53
C PRO A 80 0.66 8.36 6.79
N ASN A 81 0.06 8.73 7.93
CA ASN A 81 0.23 8.00 9.18
C ASN A 81 -0.43 6.62 9.13
N PHE A 82 -1.62 6.53 8.54
CA PHE A 82 -2.31 5.28 8.29
C PHE A 82 -1.44 4.32 7.47
N VAL A 83 -0.90 4.78 6.34
CA VAL A 83 -0.03 3.97 5.48
C VAL A 83 1.23 3.53 6.23
N ALA A 84 1.94 4.46 6.88
CA ALA A 84 3.18 4.17 7.59
C ALA A 84 2.98 3.15 8.72
N ARG A 85 1.88 3.26 9.47
CA ARG A 85 1.51 2.31 10.52
C ARG A 85 1.39 0.89 9.97
N TRP A 86 0.63 0.69 8.90
CA TRP A 86 0.33 -0.66 8.41
C TRP A 86 1.48 -1.29 7.64
N VAL A 87 2.21 -0.54 6.83
CA VAL A 87 3.46 -1.02 6.20
C VAL A 87 4.46 -1.50 7.26
N THR A 88 4.51 -0.82 8.40
CA THR A 88 5.35 -1.21 9.54
C THR A 88 4.80 -2.45 10.25
N ALA A 89 3.49 -2.49 10.55
CA ALA A 89 2.85 -3.61 11.23
C ALA A 89 2.97 -4.93 10.46
N TYR A 90 2.90 -4.89 9.12
CA TYR A 90 3.09 -6.08 8.28
C TYR A 90 4.56 -6.42 8.01
N GLY A 91 5.51 -5.58 8.40
CA GLY A 91 6.93 -5.79 8.12
C GLY A 91 7.29 -5.72 6.63
N TRP A 92 6.48 -5.09 5.79
CA TRP A 92 6.65 -5.11 4.33
C TRP A 92 7.94 -4.49 3.84
N ARG A 93 8.50 -3.49 4.55
CA ARG A 93 9.83 -2.95 4.22
C ARG A 93 10.91 -4.03 4.26
N GLY A 94 10.81 -4.99 5.18
CA GLY A 94 11.75 -6.11 5.28
C GLY A 94 11.60 -7.16 4.18
N MET A 95 10.47 -7.17 3.47
CA MET A 95 10.18 -8.12 2.39
C MET A 95 10.69 -7.62 1.02
N MET A 96 10.97 -6.31 0.91
CA MET A 96 11.37 -5.68 -0.35
C MET A 96 12.74 -6.19 -0.84
N ARG A 97 12.74 -6.74 -2.06
CA ARG A 97 13.97 -7.07 -2.78
C ARG A 97 14.48 -5.82 -3.47
N ARG A 98 15.74 -5.49 -3.19
CA ARG A 98 16.37 -4.24 -3.60
C ARG A 98 17.85 -4.45 -3.93
N PRO A 99 18.45 -3.57 -4.74
CA PRO A 99 19.89 -3.51 -4.89
C PRO A 99 20.58 -3.18 -3.54
N PRO A 100 21.83 -3.61 -3.31
CA PRO A 100 22.50 -3.45 -2.01
C PRO A 100 22.69 -2.00 -1.55
N ASN A 101 22.70 -1.05 -2.48
CA ASN A 101 22.91 0.38 -2.25
C ASN A 101 21.63 1.16 -1.92
N VAL A 102 20.45 0.54 -1.99
CA VAL A 102 19.19 1.21 -1.65
C VAL A 102 18.95 1.07 -0.15
N ASN A 103 18.72 2.18 0.58
CA ASN A 103 18.29 2.15 1.97
C ASN A 103 16.81 2.52 2.13
N LEU A 104 15.94 1.54 2.43
CA LEU A 104 14.49 1.74 2.59
C LEU A 104 14.09 2.52 3.85
N ASN A 105 15.02 2.70 4.78
CA ASN A 105 14.81 3.40 6.05
C ASN A 105 15.46 4.78 6.09
N ASP A 106 16.24 5.13 5.07
CA ASP A 106 16.95 6.40 5.05
C ASP A 106 15.98 7.51 4.65
N GLN A 107 15.49 8.24 5.65
CA GLN A 107 14.55 9.36 5.50
C GLN A 107 15.09 10.49 4.61
N HIS A 108 16.40 10.50 4.34
CA HIS A 108 17.11 11.40 3.45
C HIS A 108 17.54 10.74 2.13
N ALA A 109 17.43 9.42 1.99
CA ALA A 109 17.75 8.73 0.76
C ALA A 109 16.72 9.07 -0.29
N VAL A 110 17.25 9.52 -1.40
CA VAL A 110 16.52 9.88 -2.58
C VAL A 110 16.78 8.77 -3.60
N ALA A 111 15.92 7.75 -3.63
CA ALA A 111 15.86 6.91 -4.82
C ALA A 111 15.25 7.78 -5.93
N ASP A 112 16.09 8.31 -6.81
CA ASP A 112 15.69 9.18 -7.93
C ASP A 112 14.93 10.48 -7.59
N GLY A 113 14.95 10.99 -6.35
CA GLY A 113 14.19 12.22 -5.98
C GLY A 113 13.09 12.06 -4.91
N ALA A 114 12.75 10.82 -4.52
CA ALA A 114 11.63 10.51 -3.62
C ALA A 114 12.01 10.33 -2.12
N PRO A 115 11.42 11.08 -1.17
CA PRO A 115 11.57 10.86 0.28
C PRO A 115 10.93 9.55 0.79
N VAL A 116 11.35 9.03 1.96
CA VAL A 116 10.87 7.73 2.55
C VAL A 116 9.36 7.58 2.71
N MET A 117 8.64 8.69 2.89
CA MET A 117 7.18 8.65 2.90
C MET A 117 6.62 8.20 1.55
N GLN A 118 7.26 8.59 0.44
CA GLN A 118 6.88 8.14 -0.90
C GLN A 118 7.16 6.65 -1.10
N GLU A 119 8.27 6.12 -0.58
CA GLU A 119 8.56 4.68 -0.70
C GLU A 119 7.59 3.83 0.12
N THR A 120 7.26 4.29 1.33
CA THR A 120 6.27 3.64 2.19
C THR A 120 4.89 3.60 1.55
N LEU A 121 4.48 4.73 0.98
CA LEU A 121 3.24 4.84 0.23
C LEU A 121 3.25 3.92 -0.98
N ARG A 122 4.34 3.93 -1.77
CA ARG A 122 4.48 3.11 -2.96
C ARG A 122 4.38 1.61 -2.68
N ILE A 123 4.95 1.12 -1.57
CA ILE A 123 4.81 -0.29 -1.17
C ILE A 123 3.34 -0.64 -0.98
N PHE A 124 2.59 0.19 -0.27
CA PHE A 124 1.16 -0.03 -0.02
C PHE A 124 0.36 0.07 -1.32
N GLU A 125 0.58 1.10 -2.14
CA GLU A 125 -0.07 1.27 -3.43
C GLU A 125 0.17 0.07 -4.35
N THR A 126 1.42 -0.40 -4.46
CA THR A 126 1.77 -1.57 -5.28
C THR A 126 1.01 -2.82 -4.80
N TYR A 127 0.96 -3.04 -3.48
CA TYR A 127 0.22 -4.16 -2.90
C TYR A 127 -1.28 -4.04 -3.17
N ALA A 128 -1.88 -2.86 -2.97
CA ALA A 128 -3.28 -2.59 -3.25
C ALA A 128 -3.62 -2.85 -4.73
N GLY A 129 -2.74 -2.42 -5.64
CA GLY A 129 -2.87 -2.70 -7.07
C GLY A 129 -2.88 -4.19 -7.38
N ALA A 130 -2.03 -4.98 -6.73
CA ALA A 130 -2.01 -6.44 -6.90
C ALA A 130 -3.30 -7.10 -6.38
N VAL A 131 -3.80 -6.68 -5.22
CA VAL A 131 -5.08 -7.17 -4.67
C VAL A 131 -6.23 -6.94 -5.64
N VAL A 132 -6.26 -5.76 -6.26
CA VAL A 132 -7.28 -5.40 -7.27
C VAL A 132 -7.10 -6.20 -8.56
N ALA A 133 -5.88 -6.34 -9.06
CA ALA A 133 -5.60 -6.95 -10.35
C ALA A 133 -5.76 -8.48 -10.39
N GLN A 134 -5.49 -9.18 -9.27
CA GLN A 134 -5.37 -10.64 -9.29
C GLN A 134 -6.70 -11.40 -9.40
N GLN A 135 -7.84 -10.77 -9.10
CA GLN A 135 -9.13 -11.44 -9.05
C GLN A 135 -10.30 -10.49 -9.37
N ALA A 136 -11.40 -11.03 -9.89
CA ALA A 136 -12.55 -10.24 -10.33
C ALA A 136 -13.20 -9.39 -9.23
N ASN A 137 -13.16 -9.85 -7.97
CA ASN A 137 -13.68 -9.13 -6.80
C ASN A 137 -12.58 -8.36 -6.03
N GLY A 138 -11.41 -8.13 -6.64
CA GLY A 138 -10.25 -7.54 -5.98
C GLY A 138 -10.52 -6.19 -5.35
N GLN A 139 -11.33 -5.34 -5.99
CA GLN A 139 -11.75 -4.05 -5.43
C GLN A 139 -12.54 -4.22 -4.14
N ALA A 140 -13.54 -5.12 -4.10
CA ALA A 140 -14.34 -5.33 -2.90
C ALA A 140 -13.48 -5.84 -1.72
N VAL A 141 -12.54 -6.74 -2.01
CA VAL A 141 -11.57 -7.26 -1.03
C VAL A 141 -10.67 -6.14 -0.48
N LEU A 142 -10.19 -5.23 -1.34
CA LEU A 142 -9.41 -4.08 -0.90
C LEU A 142 -10.24 -3.19 0.05
N PHE A 143 -11.45 -2.82 -0.34
CA PHE A 143 -12.31 -1.93 0.45
C PHE A 143 -12.62 -2.52 1.82
N GLU A 144 -13.02 -3.78 1.88
CA GLU A 144 -13.31 -4.48 3.14
C GLU A 144 -12.08 -4.54 4.03
N TRP A 145 -10.91 -4.86 3.47
CA TRP A 145 -9.67 -4.92 4.25
C TRP A 145 -9.27 -3.55 4.79
N ILE A 146 -9.30 -2.49 3.97
CA ILE A 146 -8.99 -1.13 4.42
C ILE A 146 -9.97 -0.65 5.49
N GLN A 147 -11.26 -0.97 5.38
CA GLN A 147 -12.24 -0.67 6.42
C GLN A 147 -11.87 -1.30 7.76
N ARG A 148 -11.43 -2.58 7.76
CA ARG A 148 -10.95 -3.24 8.98
C ARG A 148 -9.71 -2.55 9.54
N LEU A 149 -8.77 -2.13 8.70
CA LEU A 149 -7.56 -1.41 9.14
C LEU A 149 -7.89 -0.05 9.76
N VAL A 150 -8.82 0.70 9.15
CA VAL A 150 -9.28 1.98 9.68
C VAL A 150 -9.99 1.81 11.01
N ASN A 151 -10.70 0.70 11.25
CA ASN A 151 -11.42 0.48 12.50
C ASN A 151 -10.56 -0.08 13.65
N MET A 152 -9.29 -0.41 13.38
CA MET A 152 -8.37 -0.84 14.44
C MET A 152 -7.86 0.36 15.25
N PRO A 153 -7.79 0.24 16.60
CA PRO A 153 -7.32 1.29 17.49
C PRO A 153 -5.83 1.56 17.29
#